data_AF-A0A819E384-F1
#
_entry.id   AF-A0A819E384-F1
#
_cell.length_a   1.000
_cell.length_b   1.000
_cell.length_c   1.000
_cell.angle_alpha   90.00
_cell.angle_beta   90.00
_cell.angle_gamma   90.00
#
_symmetry.space_group_name_H-M   'P 1'
#
loop_
_entity.id
_entity.type
_entity.pdbx_description
1 polymer ?
#
loop_
_entity_poly.entity_id
_entity_poly.type
_entity_poly.pdbx_seq_one_letter_code
_entity_poly.pdbx_strand_id
1 'polypeptide(L)'
;MEMSTIDEAHMNFICLYPDNEIEDLKTHLYEINNSFRFHTNIQSCIKFMELIKNEKILLVTSDFYISQILSHVDIFHEVNFLYIYYSNKDQYKYIFHEDLNIVGIYDKIPLLVSSIQEQIISINKQFYQWTFFNEENYLKRDLSRQANDFLWIHLFHRVITQFPRDKQAKQQLMDYVRLYLKENFEEEYESNDALYFYRKN
;
A
#
# COMPACT_ATOMS: atom_id res chain seq x y z
N MET A 1 31.48 -0.40 6.24
CA MET A 1 30.40 0.49 5.78
C MET A 1 29.14 -0.33 5.91
N GLU A 2 28.39 -0.07 6.98
CA GLU A 2 27.25 -0.87 7.41
C GLU A 2 26.14 -0.78 6.35
N MET A 3 25.83 -1.91 5.73
CA MET A 3 24.68 -2.03 4.84
C MET A 3 23.43 -2.05 5.71
N SER A 4 22.69 -0.95 5.65
CA SER A 4 21.33 -0.84 6.18
C SER A 4 20.52 -2.04 5.69
N THR A 5 20.01 -2.80 6.65
CA THR A 5 18.90 -3.73 6.47
C THR A 5 17.86 -3.08 5.57
N ILE A 6 17.44 -3.79 4.52
CA ILE A 6 16.28 -3.40 3.72
C ILE A 6 15.11 -3.49 4.71
N ASP A 7 14.77 -2.36 5.34
CA ASP A 7 13.60 -2.24 6.17
C ASP A 7 12.41 -2.64 5.30
N GLU A 8 11.73 -3.72 5.71
CA GLU A 8 10.34 -3.91 5.31
C GLU A 8 9.64 -2.60 5.63
N ALA A 9 9.25 -1.83 4.61
CA ALA A 9 8.57 -0.57 4.81
C ALA A 9 7.14 -0.87 5.32
N HIS A 10 7.04 -1.26 6.59
CA HIS A 10 5.77 -1.43 7.31
C HIS A 10 5.10 -0.06 7.33
N MET A 11 3.94 0.01 6.70
CA MET A 11 3.08 1.17 6.75
C MET A 11 2.11 1.01 7.91
N ASN A 12 2.10 2.01 8.79
CA ASN A 12 1.13 2.13 9.85
C ASN A 12 -0.12 2.83 9.35
N PHE A 13 -1.27 2.17 9.55
CA PHE A 13 -2.57 2.67 9.17
C PHE A 13 -3.25 3.25 10.41
N ILE A 14 -3.44 4.56 10.42
CA ILE A 14 -3.97 5.30 11.57
C ILE A 14 -5.25 6.03 11.15
N CYS A 15 -6.27 5.99 11.99
CA CYS A 15 -7.48 6.80 11.85
C CYS A 15 -7.68 7.65 13.12
N LEU A 16 -7.66 8.98 12.97
CA LEU A 16 -7.93 9.96 14.02
C LEU A 16 -9.29 10.62 13.77
N TYR A 17 -10.33 10.17 14.48
CA TYR A 17 -11.71 10.56 14.20
C TYR A 17 -12.53 10.66 15.49
N PRO A 18 -13.43 11.66 15.64
CA PRO A 18 -14.24 11.77 16.86
C PRO A 18 -15.29 10.64 16.92
N ASP A 19 -15.51 10.07 18.12
CA ASP A 19 -16.23 8.79 18.35
C ASP A 19 -17.69 8.76 17.82
N ASN A 20 -18.32 9.93 17.67
CA ASN A 20 -19.75 10.08 17.42
C ASN A 20 -20.19 9.83 15.96
N GLU A 21 -19.27 9.61 15.02
CA GLU A 21 -19.56 9.37 13.59
C GLU A 21 -18.68 8.25 12.98
N ILE A 22 -18.04 7.42 13.82
CA ILE A 22 -16.92 6.57 13.39
C ILE A 22 -17.32 5.19 12.83
N GLU A 23 -18.53 4.70 13.08
CA GLU A 23 -18.85 3.27 12.89
C GLU A 23 -18.91 2.86 11.42
N ASP A 24 -19.52 3.69 10.57
CA ASP A 24 -19.57 3.45 9.12
C ASP A 24 -18.16 3.57 8.50
N LEU A 25 -17.41 4.62 8.83
CA LEU A 25 -16.04 4.81 8.33
C LEU A 25 -15.13 3.66 8.77
N LYS A 26 -15.21 3.25 10.04
CA LYS A 26 -14.43 2.16 10.62
C LYS A 26 -14.68 0.84 9.90
N THR A 27 -15.94 0.54 9.59
CA THR A 27 -16.32 -0.67 8.85
C THR A 27 -15.63 -0.71 7.49
N HIS A 28 -15.75 0.37 6.70
CA HIS A 28 -15.14 0.44 5.38
C HIS A 28 -13.60 0.43 5.42
N LEU A 29 -12.98 1.09 6.42
CA LEU A 29 -11.53 1.05 6.59
C LEU A 29 -11.01 -0.35 6.95
N TYR A 30 -11.77 -1.13 7.72
CA TYR A 30 -11.41 -2.51 8.02
C TYR A 30 -11.62 -3.48 6.86
N GLU A 31 -12.56 -3.22 5.97
CA GLU A 31 -12.72 -4.00 4.73
C GLU A 31 -11.50 -3.88 3.82
N ILE A 32 -10.83 -2.72 3.82
CA ILE A 32 -9.64 -2.48 3.00
C ILE A 32 -8.34 -2.90 3.70
N ASN A 33 -8.26 -2.70 5.01
CA ASN A 33 -7.13 -3.16 5.82
C ASN A 33 -7.52 -3.33 7.30
N ASN A 34 -7.42 -4.54 7.84
CA ASN A 34 -7.75 -4.81 9.23
C ASN A 34 -6.74 -4.22 10.24
N SER A 35 -5.59 -3.70 9.80
CA SER A 35 -4.54 -3.14 10.66
C SER A 35 -4.78 -1.68 11.06
N PHE A 36 -5.87 -1.04 10.64
CA PHE A 36 -6.17 0.33 11.03
C PHE A 36 -6.28 0.47 12.56
N ARG A 37 -5.46 1.37 13.12
CA ARG A 37 -5.53 1.76 14.52
C ARG A 37 -6.33 3.05 14.67
N PHE A 38 -7.37 3.00 15.49
CA PHE A 38 -8.29 4.12 15.68
C PHE A 38 -7.93 4.90 16.95
N HIS A 39 -7.94 6.22 16.83
CA HIS A 39 -7.75 7.17 17.92
C HIS A 39 -8.89 8.19 17.91
N THR A 40 -9.45 8.46 19.08
CA THR A 40 -10.55 9.41 19.28
C THR A 40 -10.09 10.75 19.84
N ASN A 41 -8.78 10.89 20.09
CA ASN A 41 -8.17 12.12 20.56
C ASN A 41 -6.75 12.24 20.01
N ILE A 42 -6.35 13.47 19.73
CA ILE A 42 -5.06 13.76 19.09
C ILE A 42 -3.87 13.34 19.97
N GLN A 43 -3.99 13.45 21.29
CA GLN A 43 -2.91 13.11 22.23
C GLN A 43 -2.58 11.62 22.19
N SER A 44 -3.58 10.75 22.07
CA SER A 44 -3.39 9.32 21.91
C SER A 44 -2.75 8.99 20.55
N CYS A 45 -3.14 9.69 19.49
CA CYS A 45 -2.55 9.54 18.17
C CYS A 45 -1.07 9.95 18.17
N ILE A 46 -0.75 11.13 18.71
CA ILE A 46 0.63 11.64 18.83
C ILE A 46 1.49 10.66 19.61
N LYS A 47 1.05 10.23 20.80
CA LYS A 47 1.79 9.24 21.60
C LYS A 47 2.08 7.95 20.83
N PHE A 48 1.16 7.52 19.97
CA PHE A 48 1.40 6.35 19.14
C PHE A 48 2.41 6.63 18.03
N MET A 49 2.28 7.74 17.31
CA MET A 49 3.25 8.14 16.27
C MET A 49 4.68 8.29 16.83
N GLU A 50 4.83 8.79 18.06
CA GLU A 50 6.12 8.87 18.73
C GLU A 50 6.73 7.50 19.07
N LEU A 51 5.94 6.43 19.17
CA LEU A 51 6.42 5.06 19.39
C LEU A 51 6.91 4.40 18.09
N ILE A 52 6.28 4.72 16.98
CA ILE A 52 6.58 4.17 15.63
C ILE A 52 7.50 5.11 14.83
N LYS A 53 8.41 5.82 15.51
CA LYS A 53 9.30 6.80 14.88
C LYS A 53 10.04 6.22 13.69
N ASN A 54 10.09 7.00 12.61
CA ASN A 54 10.68 6.65 11.31
C ASN A 54 9.94 5.56 10.51
N GLU A 55 8.80 5.07 10.98
CA GLU A 55 7.95 4.17 10.17
C GLU A 55 7.05 4.98 9.24
N LYS A 56 6.60 4.35 8.14
CA LYS A 56 5.70 5.04 7.21
C LYS A 56 4.30 5.14 7.81
N ILE A 57 3.66 6.29 7.70
CA ILE A 57 2.32 6.53 8.26
C ILE A 57 1.35 6.94 7.15
N LEU A 58 0.23 6.23 7.09
CA LEU A 58 -1.00 6.67 6.43
C LEU A 58 -2.00 7.06 7.51
N LEU A 59 -2.39 8.33 7.51
CA LEU A 59 -3.32 8.90 8.47
C LEU A 59 -4.62 9.30 7.77
N VAL A 60 -5.73 8.78 8.26
CA VAL A 60 -7.07 9.28 7.97
C VAL A 60 -7.52 10.15 9.13
N THR A 61 -8.00 11.37 8.87
CA THR A 61 -8.50 12.24 9.94
C THR A 61 -9.74 13.03 9.56
N SER A 62 -10.45 13.54 10.56
CA SER A 62 -11.54 14.50 10.39
C SER A 62 -11.00 15.93 10.24
N ASP A 63 -11.72 16.75 9.48
CA ASP A 63 -11.60 18.21 9.51
C ASP A 63 -11.60 18.82 10.93
N PHE A 64 -12.28 18.18 11.88
CA PHE A 64 -12.27 18.55 13.30
C PHE A 64 -10.87 18.69 13.91
N TYR A 65 -9.92 17.84 13.51
CA TYR A 65 -8.57 17.81 14.11
C TYR A 65 -7.56 18.73 13.41
N ILE A 66 -7.92 19.39 12.31
CA ILE A 66 -6.95 20.10 11.47
C ILE A 66 -6.21 21.21 12.23
N SER A 67 -6.94 22.02 13.01
CA SER A 67 -6.31 23.06 13.83
C SER A 67 -5.27 22.50 14.82
N GLN A 68 -5.55 21.33 15.37
CA GLN A 68 -4.70 20.65 16.34
C GLN A 68 -3.53 19.92 15.66
N ILE A 69 -3.73 19.43 14.43
CA ILE A 69 -2.67 18.87 13.58
C ILE A 69 -1.67 19.97 13.22
N LEU A 70 -2.17 21.14 12.79
CA LEU A 70 -1.35 22.30 12.47
C LEU A 70 -0.57 22.82 13.68
N SER A 71 -1.15 22.77 14.88
CA SER A 71 -0.43 23.15 16.10
C SER A 71 0.67 22.15 16.51
N HIS A 72 0.74 20.98 15.87
CA HIS A 72 1.76 19.94 16.09
C HIS A 72 2.42 19.55 14.75
N VAL A 73 2.59 20.51 13.84
CA VAL A 73 3.06 20.26 12.47
C VAL A 73 4.37 19.48 12.42
N ASP A 74 5.29 19.68 13.36
CA ASP A 74 6.56 18.95 13.45
C ASP A 74 6.37 17.42 13.48
N ILE A 75 5.31 16.94 14.14
CA ILE A 75 4.99 15.52 14.26
C ILE A 75 4.25 15.05 13.01
N PHE A 76 3.30 15.84 12.51
CA PHE A 76 2.45 15.45 11.39
C PHE A 76 3.10 15.63 10.02
N HIS A 77 4.20 16.39 9.93
CA HIS A 77 5.05 16.47 8.73
C HIS A 77 5.68 15.10 8.39
N GLU A 78 5.91 14.25 9.39
CA GLU A 78 6.43 12.88 9.19
C GLU A 78 5.38 11.93 8.58
N VAL A 79 4.10 12.31 8.57
CA VAL A 79 3.04 11.52 7.94
C VAL A 79 3.24 11.50 6.43
N ASN A 80 3.31 10.31 5.83
CA ASN A 80 3.54 10.17 4.40
C ASN A 80 2.28 10.38 3.56
N PHE A 81 1.14 9.94 4.08
CA PHE A 81 -0.14 10.01 3.38
C PHE A 81 -1.23 10.51 4.33
N LEU A 82 -1.61 11.78 4.22
CA LEU A 82 -2.68 12.37 5.01
C LEU A 82 -3.96 12.48 4.19
N TYR A 83 -5.01 11.82 4.67
CA TYR A 83 -6.36 11.86 4.12
C TYR A 83 -7.28 12.57 5.09
N ILE A 84 -8.08 13.50 4.58
CA ILE A 84 -9.01 14.27 5.41
C ILE A 84 -10.44 13.96 4.95
N TYR A 85 -11.23 13.38 5.85
CA TYR A 85 -12.67 13.22 5.67
C TYR A 85 -13.37 14.39 6.35
N TYR A 86 -14.34 15.00 5.67
CA TYR A 86 -15.11 16.11 6.23
C TYR A 86 -16.61 15.88 6.04
N SER A 87 -17.35 16.14 7.11
CA SER A 87 -18.81 16.04 7.10
C SER A 87 -19.48 17.37 6.72
N ASN A 88 -18.76 18.51 6.84
CA ASN A 88 -19.34 19.85 6.69
C ASN A 88 -18.52 20.78 5.77
N LYS A 89 -19.18 21.40 4.79
CA LYS A 89 -18.54 22.08 3.64
C LYS A 89 -17.91 23.45 3.95
N ASP A 90 -18.23 24.06 5.08
CA ASP A 90 -17.95 25.48 5.31
C ASP A 90 -16.60 25.82 5.95
N GLN A 91 -15.82 24.82 6.39
CA GLN A 91 -14.55 25.06 7.11
C GLN A 91 -13.28 24.85 6.27
N TYR A 92 -13.41 24.34 5.04
CA TYR A 92 -12.28 23.79 4.28
C TYR A 92 -11.39 24.81 3.54
N LYS A 93 -11.75 26.11 3.50
CA LYS A 93 -11.09 27.09 2.61
C LYS A 93 -9.59 27.32 2.84
N TYR A 94 -8.96 26.75 3.88
CA TYR A 94 -7.60 27.08 4.29
C TYR A 94 -6.70 25.87 4.60
N ILE A 95 -7.06 24.66 4.15
CA ILE A 95 -6.39 23.43 4.63
C ILE A 95 -5.15 23.05 3.79
N PHE A 96 -4.86 23.75 2.69
CA PHE A 96 -3.61 23.55 1.95
C PHE A 96 -2.45 24.20 2.70
N HIS A 97 -1.85 23.45 3.62
CA HIS A 97 -0.57 23.77 4.24
C HIS A 97 0.52 23.01 3.51
N GLU A 98 1.55 23.71 3.01
CA GLU A 98 2.66 23.11 2.25
C GLU A 98 3.46 22.09 3.09
N ASP A 99 3.40 22.20 4.41
CA ASP A 99 4.11 21.33 5.36
C ASP A 99 3.42 19.99 5.64
N LEU A 100 2.24 19.74 5.07
CA LEU A 100 1.51 18.48 5.27
C LEU A 100 1.37 17.73 3.96
N ASN A 101 1.67 16.43 3.98
CA ASN A 101 1.52 15.53 2.83
C ASN A 101 0.05 15.12 2.63
N ILE A 102 -0.81 16.11 2.37
CA ILE A 102 -2.24 15.91 2.12
C ILE A 102 -2.40 15.27 0.74
N VAL A 103 -2.84 14.02 0.73
CA VAL A 103 -3.13 13.26 -0.48
C VAL A 103 -4.49 13.65 -1.04
N GLY A 104 -5.48 13.81 -0.16
CA GLY A 104 -6.83 14.12 -0.60
C GLY A 104 -7.80 14.42 0.53
N ILE A 105 -8.89 15.04 0.10
CA ILE A 105 -9.94 15.61 0.93
C ILE A 105 -11.26 15.09 0.42
N TYR A 106 -12.09 14.52 1.28
CA TYR A 106 -13.24 13.73 0.84
C TYR A 106 -14.49 14.06 1.66
N ASP A 107 -15.61 14.31 0.99
CA ASP A 107 -16.95 14.45 1.60
C ASP A 107 -17.76 13.15 1.57
N LYS A 108 -17.21 12.09 0.99
CA LYS A 108 -17.89 10.81 0.80
C LYS A 108 -16.96 9.66 1.13
N ILE A 109 -17.39 8.81 2.06
CA ILE A 109 -16.66 7.61 2.49
C ILE A 109 -16.25 6.73 1.29
N PRO A 110 -17.11 6.43 0.29
CA PRO A 110 -16.69 5.60 -0.84
C PRO A 110 -15.50 6.17 -1.64
N LEU A 111 -15.45 7.50 -1.82
CA LEU A 111 -14.35 8.14 -2.56
C LEU A 111 -13.04 8.09 -1.77
N LEU A 112 -13.11 8.34 -0.46
CA LEU A 112 -11.98 8.21 0.46
C LEU A 112 -11.42 6.79 0.43
N VAL A 113 -12.29 5.80 0.59
CA VAL A 113 -11.94 4.37 0.68
C VAL A 113 -11.31 3.88 -0.62
N SER A 114 -11.89 4.24 -1.78
CA SER A 114 -11.30 3.91 -3.08
C SER A 114 -9.91 4.51 -3.26
N SER A 115 -9.69 5.77 -2.86
CA SER A 115 -8.37 6.39 -2.98
C SER A 115 -7.33 5.73 -2.06
N ILE A 116 -7.71 5.38 -0.82
CA ILE A 116 -6.82 4.64 0.09
C ILE A 116 -6.48 3.26 -0.49
N GLN A 117 -7.47 2.55 -1.05
CA GLN A 117 -7.25 1.25 -1.71
C GLN A 117 -6.26 1.36 -2.86
N GLU A 118 -6.43 2.35 -3.74
CA GLU A 118 -5.51 2.58 -4.86
C GLU A 118 -4.09 2.88 -4.36
N GLN A 119 -3.96 3.66 -3.29
CA GLN A 119 -2.67 3.97 -2.67
C GLN A 119 -2.01 2.72 -2.08
N ILE A 120 -2.76 1.89 -1.34
CA ILE A 120 -2.27 0.60 -0.81
C ILE A 120 -1.80 -0.31 -1.95
N ILE A 121 -2.61 -0.45 -3.01
CA ILE A 121 -2.26 -1.26 -4.18
C ILE A 121 -0.99 -0.72 -4.85
N SER A 122 -0.85 0.60 -4.99
CA SER A 122 0.33 1.23 -5.57
C SER A 122 1.60 0.95 -4.76
N ILE A 123 1.53 1.12 -3.44
CA ILE A 123 2.65 0.83 -2.53
C ILE A 123 3.04 -0.64 -2.61
N ASN A 124 2.06 -1.54 -2.58
CA ASN A 124 2.30 -2.98 -2.68
C ASN A 124 2.92 -3.34 -4.04
N LYS A 125 2.42 -2.77 -5.15
CA LYS A 125 3.00 -2.99 -6.49
C LYS A 125 4.46 -2.55 -6.55
N GLN A 126 4.80 -1.38 -6.01
CA GLN A 126 6.18 -0.91 -5.93
C GLN A 126 7.03 -1.86 -5.09
N PHE A 127 6.53 -2.32 -3.94
CA PHE A 127 7.22 -3.29 -3.10
C PHE A 127 7.50 -4.59 -3.85
N TYR A 128 6.50 -5.17 -4.52
CA TYR A 128 6.67 -6.39 -5.31
C TYR A 128 7.67 -6.20 -6.46
N GLN A 129 7.59 -5.08 -7.17
CA GLN A 129 8.59 -4.78 -8.22
C GLN A 129 10.01 -4.74 -7.62
N TRP A 130 10.21 -4.11 -6.47
CA TRP A 130 11.54 -4.01 -5.85
C TRP A 130 12.01 -5.35 -5.27
N THR A 131 11.11 -6.19 -4.75
CA THR A 131 11.47 -7.54 -4.29
C THR A 131 11.82 -8.45 -5.45
N PHE A 132 11.20 -8.32 -6.62
CA PHE A 132 11.50 -9.15 -7.80
C PHE A 132 12.72 -8.69 -8.61
N PHE A 133 13.05 -7.39 -8.66
CA PHE A 133 14.07 -6.86 -9.57
C PHE A 133 15.47 -6.62 -8.99
N ASN A 134 15.72 -6.90 -7.71
CA ASN A 134 17.06 -6.71 -7.14
C ASN A 134 17.95 -7.94 -7.40
N GLU A 135 18.53 -8.02 -8.61
CA GLU A 135 19.32 -9.16 -9.12
C GLU A 135 20.42 -9.64 -8.15
N GLU A 136 21.11 -8.72 -7.45
CA GLU A 136 22.18 -9.09 -6.52
C GLU A 136 21.68 -9.77 -5.24
N ASN A 137 20.46 -9.47 -4.81
CA ASN A 137 19.84 -10.05 -3.62
C ASN A 137 19.02 -11.31 -3.95
N TYR A 138 18.48 -11.43 -5.17
CA TYR A 138 17.72 -12.60 -5.61
C TYR A 138 18.54 -13.89 -5.50
N LEU A 139 19.81 -13.86 -5.93
CA LEU A 139 20.71 -15.01 -5.90
C LEU A 139 21.14 -15.44 -4.49
N LYS A 140 20.90 -14.62 -3.46
CA LYS A 140 21.33 -14.87 -2.06
C LYS A 140 20.17 -15.03 -1.08
N ARG A 141 18.92 -15.01 -1.55
CA ARG A 141 17.74 -15.07 -0.65
C ARG A 141 17.47 -16.49 -0.15
N ASP A 142 17.37 -16.61 1.17
CA ASP A 142 16.88 -17.79 1.85
C ASP A 142 15.35 -17.71 1.97
N LEU A 143 14.64 -18.33 1.02
CA LEU A 143 13.18 -18.35 0.98
C LEU A 143 12.54 -19.05 2.19
N SER A 144 13.31 -19.79 3.00
CA SER A 144 12.80 -20.39 4.25
C SER A 144 12.53 -19.35 5.35
N ARG A 145 13.10 -18.15 5.23
CA ARG A 145 12.93 -17.03 6.18
C ARG A 145 11.86 -16.02 5.77
N GLN A 146 11.38 -16.10 4.53
CA GLN A 146 10.33 -15.25 3.98
C GLN A 146 9.14 -16.10 3.57
N ALA A 147 8.45 -16.65 4.57
CA ALA A 147 7.37 -17.61 4.40
C ALA A 147 6.25 -17.08 3.47
N ASN A 148 5.97 -15.78 3.50
CA ASN A 148 4.95 -15.17 2.65
C ASN A 148 5.36 -15.15 1.17
N ASP A 149 6.61 -14.84 0.85
CA ASP A 149 7.10 -14.84 -0.53
C ASP A 149 7.23 -16.27 -1.08
N PHE A 150 7.68 -17.21 -0.23
CA PHE A 150 7.68 -18.63 -0.56
C PHE A 150 6.27 -19.15 -0.84
N LEU A 151 5.31 -18.84 0.03
CA LEU A 151 3.91 -19.21 -0.16
C LEU A 151 3.32 -18.56 -1.42
N TRP A 152 3.63 -17.29 -1.68
CA TRP A 152 3.19 -16.61 -2.90
C TRP A 152 3.77 -17.24 -4.16
N ILE A 153 5.07 -17.55 -4.20
CA ILE A 153 5.70 -18.24 -5.33
C ILE A 153 5.09 -19.63 -5.50
N HIS A 154 4.83 -20.36 -4.42
CA HIS A 154 4.20 -21.67 -4.50
C HIS A 154 2.73 -21.62 -4.92
N LEU A 155 1.97 -20.62 -4.46
CA LEU A 155 0.59 -20.39 -4.87
C LEU A 155 0.54 -19.95 -6.32
N PHE A 156 1.41 -19.04 -6.73
CA PHE A 156 1.56 -18.58 -8.11
C PHE A 156 1.94 -19.73 -9.03
N HIS A 157 2.94 -20.54 -8.66
CA HIS A 157 3.31 -21.76 -9.39
C HIS A 157 2.13 -22.73 -9.49
N ARG A 158 1.43 -23.00 -8.38
CA ARG A 158 0.27 -23.90 -8.35
C ARG A 158 -0.87 -23.40 -9.24
N VAL A 159 -1.18 -22.11 -9.16
CA VAL A 159 -2.20 -21.44 -9.96
C VAL A 159 -1.83 -21.49 -11.44
N ILE A 160 -0.59 -21.14 -11.82
CA ILE A 160 -0.09 -21.25 -13.20
C ILE A 160 -0.17 -22.68 -13.72
N THR A 161 0.16 -23.68 -12.89
CA THR A 161 0.05 -25.09 -13.31
C THR A 161 -1.38 -25.57 -13.53
N GLN A 162 -2.37 -24.84 -12.97
CA GLN A 162 -3.79 -25.16 -13.06
C GLN A 162 -4.52 -24.35 -14.14
N PHE A 163 -3.88 -23.32 -14.71
CA PHE A 163 -4.44 -22.60 -15.85
C PHE A 163 -4.49 -23.51 -17.09
N PRO A 164 -5.57 -23.46 -17.89
CA PRO A 164 -5.64 -24.16 -19.16
C PRO A 164 -4.52 -23.65 -20.08
N ARG A 165 -3.71 -24.58 -20.60
CA ARG A 165 -2.57 -24.28 -21.49
C ARG A 165 -3.03 -24.06 -22.93
N ASP A 166 -3.97 -23.13 -23.10
CA ASP A 166 -4.53 -22.79 -24.40
C ASP A 166 -4.05 -21.41 -24.87
N LYS A 167 -4.37 -21.10 -26.12
CA LYS A 167 -3.99 -19.81 -26.74
C LYS A 167 -4.67 -18.62 -26.06
N GLN A 168 -5.81 -18.82 -25.41
CA GLN A 168 -6.54 -17.74 -24.75
C GLN A 168 -5.83 -17.33 -23.44
N ALA A 169 -5.37 -18.29 -22.65
CA ALA A 169 -4.56 -18.04 -21.47
C ALA A 169 -3.20 -17.39 -21.84
N LYS A 170 -2.59 -17.78 -22.98
CA LYS A 170 -1.41 -17.10 -23.53
C LYS A 170 -1.70 -15.62 -23.77
N GLN A 171 -2.79 -15.33 -24.48
CA GLN A 171 -3.15 -13.98 -24.87
C GLN A 171 -3.43 -13.09 -23.65
N GLN A 172 -4.17 -13.59 -22.65
CA GLN A 172 -4.47 -12.85 -21.43
C GLN A 172 -3.22 -12.51 -20.62
N LEU A 173 -2.26 -13.44 -20.53
CA LEU A 173 -0.97 -13.18 -19.89
C LEU A 173 -0.16 -12.15 -20.68
N MET A 174 -0.13 -12.24 -22.01
CA MET A 174 0.58 -11.28 -22.87
C MET A 174 0.00 -9.87 -22.77
N ASP A 175 -1.32 -9.74 -22.73
CA ASP A 175 -1.98 -8.44 -22.57
C ASP A 175 -1.64 -7.79 -21.22
N TYR A 176 -1.45 -8.60 -20.17
CA TYR A 176 -0.98 -8.12 -18.86
C TYR A 176 0.51 -7.76 -18.87
N VAL A 177 1.35 -8.56 -19.53
CA VAL A 177 2.81 -8.42 -19.55
C VAL A 177 3.29 -7.31 -20.49
N ARG A 178 2.59 -7.04 -21.59
CA ARG A 178 2.87 -5.95 -22.54
C ARG A 178 2.90 -4.57 -21.89
N LEU A 179 2.23 -4.40 -20.75
CA LEU A 179 2.26 -3.17 -19.97
C LEU A 179 3.60 -2.93 -19.25
N TYR A 180 4.46 -3.94 -19.12
CA TYR A 180 5.60 -3.91 -18.19
C TYR A 180 6.92 -4.47 -18.74
N LEU A 181 6.94 -5.20 -19.86
CA LEU A 181 8.16 -5.80 -20.43
C LEU A 181 8.44 -5.33 -21.87
N LYS A 182 9.74 -5.24 -22.22
CA LYS A 182 10.24 -4.82 -23.53
C LYS A 182 9.78 -5.77 -24.65
N GLU A 183 9.70 -5.21 -25.86
CA GLU A 183 9.53 -5.92 -27.12
C GLU A 183 10.49 -7.12 -27.20
N ASN A 184 9.96 -8.28 -27.61
CA ASN A 184 10.59 -9.62 -27.80
C ASN A 184 10.12 -10.73 -26.83
N PHE A 185 9.46 -10.43 -25.70
CA PHE A 185 8.95 -11.48 -24.79
C PHE A 185 7.90 -12.39 -25.44
N GLU A 186 7.11 -11.83 -26.36
CA GLU A 186 6.03 -12.51 -27.06
C GLU A 186 6.53 -13.52 -28.10
N GLU A 187 7.74 -13.34 -28.62
CA GLU A 187 8.35 -14.23 -29.62
C GLU A 187 8.99 -15.48 -28.99
N GLU A 188 9.45 -15.39 -27.73
CA GLU A 188 10.13 -16.49 -27.04
C GLU A 188 9.21 -17.33 -26.13
N TYR A 189 8.11 -16.76 -25.63
CA TYR A 189 7.23 -17.44 -24.68
C TYR A 189 6.22 -18.35 -25.37
N GLU A 190 6.24 -19.64 -25.03
CA GLU A 190 5.18 -20.60 -25.37
C GLU A 190 4.48 -21.11 -24.10
N SER A 191 3.14 -21.10 -24.09
CA SER A 191 2.36 -21.53 -22.91
C SER A 191 2.60 -22.99 -22.52
N ASN A 192 3.04 -23.83 -23.46
CA ASN A 192 3.42 -25.20 -23.19
C ASN A 192 4.75 -25.31 -22.43
N ASP A 193 5.62 -24.31 -22.57
CA ASP A 193 6.95 -24.23 -21.98
C ASP A 193 7.00 -23.29 -20.75
N ALA A 194 5.85 -22.80 -20.29
CA ALA A 194 5.74 -21.88 -19.15
C ALA A 194 6.56 -22.37 -17.93
N LEU A 195 6.45 -23.66 -17.59
CA LEU A 195 7.22 -24.27 -16.50
C LEU A 195 8.73 -24.33 -16.74
N TYR A 196 9.17 -24.41 -18.00
CA TYR A 196 10.58 -24.45 -18.37
C TYR A 196 11.19 -23.04 -18.35
N PHE A 197 10.40 -22.03 -18.72
CA PHE A 197 10.78 -20.62 -18.68
C PHE A 197 11.02 -20.14 -17.23
N TYR A 198 10.14 -20.50 -16.30
CA TYR A 198 10.30 -20.20 -14.86
C TYR A 198 11.36 -21.04 -14.13
N ARG A 199 11.96 -22.04 -14.80
CA ARG A 199 13.01 -22.91 -14.21
C ARG A 199 14.42 -22.55 -14.65
N LYS A 200 14.58 -21.78 -15.73
CA LYS A 200 15.87 -21.52 -16.37
C LYS A 200 16.45 -20.13 -16.03
N ASN A 201 15.65 -19.26 -15.42
CA ASN A 201 16.03 -17.98 -14.81
C ASN A 201 15.75 -18.06 -13.30
#